data_AF-A0A212PLY8-F1
#
_entry.id   AF-A0A212PLY8-F1
#
_cell.length_a   1.000
_cell.length_b   1.000
_cell.length_c   1.000
_cell.angle_alpha   90.00
_cell.angle_beta   90.00
_cell.angle_gamma   90.00
#
_symmetry.space_group_name_H-M   'P 1'
#
loop_
_entity.id
_entity.type
_entity.pdbx_description
1 polymer ?
#
loop_
_entity_poly.entity_id
_entity_poly.type
_entity_poly.pdbx_seq_one_letter_code
_entity_poly.pdbx_strand_id
1 'polypeptide(L)' 'MDFDNTDYEYLPECTDGCGAITEWLRSKKAAHDVAHAHDADRGHHSVVRERMRA' A
#
# COMPACT_ATOMS: atom_id res chain seq x y z
N MET A 1 -12.36 16.16 -6.74
CA MET A 1 -11.25 16.90 -6.12
C MET A 1 -10.48 15.90 -5.29
N ASP A 2 -9.49 15.27 -5.90
CA ASP A 2 -8.57 14.35 -5.23
C ASP A 2 -7.63 15.19 -4.39
N PHE A 3 -7.86 15.20 -3.07
CA PHE A 3 -6.88 15.74 -2.15
C PHE A 3 -5.66 14.82 -2.22
N ASP A 4 -4.67 15.27 -3.00
CA ASP A 4 -3.30 14.78 -2.94
C ASP A 4 -2.89 14.76 -1.46
N ASN A 5 -2.94 13.57 -0.85
CA ASN A 5 -2.49 13.33 0.51
C ASN A 5 -0.95 13.36 0.54
N THR A 6 -0.35 14.49 0.14
CA THR A 6 1.11 14.69 0.05
C THR A 6 1.81 14.60 1.39
N ASP A 7 1.04 14.72 2.48
CA ASP A 7 1.51 14.65 3.86
C ASP A 7 1.61 13.21 4.38
N TYR A 8 1.07 12.24 3.64
CA TYR A 8 1.04 10.83 4.05
C TYR A 8 1.71 9.93 3.04
N GLU A 9 2.39 8.91 3.55
CA GLU A 9 2.91 7.81 2.77
C GLU A 9 2.19 6.52 3.17
N TYR A 10 1.96 5.66 2.19
CA TYR A 10 1.18 4.43 2.29
C TYR A 10 2.02 3.25 1.86
N LEU A 11 2.25 2.29 2.75
CA LEU A 11 2.97 1.06 2.47
C LEU A 11 1.97 -0.10 2.39
N PRO A 12 1.78 -0.72 1.23
CA PRO A 12 1.12 -2.02 1.16
C PRO A 12 2.07 -3.06 1.78
N GLU A 13 1.64 -3.69 2.86
CA GLU A 13 2.36 -4.71 3.61
C GLU A 13 1.60 -6.03 3.46
N CYS A 14 2.24 -7.04 2.86
CA CYS A 14 1.65 -8.37 2.80
C CYS A 14 1.83 -9.08 4.15
N THR A 15 0.72 -9.47 4.79
CA THR A 15 0.72 -10.10 6.11
C THR A 15 1.18 -11.56 6.06
N ASP A 16 1.14 -12.18 4.89
CA ASP A 16 1.67 -13.52 4.66
C ASP A 16 3.21 -13.53 4.56
N GLY A 17 3.87 -12.36 4.66
CA GLY A 17 5.32 -12.27 4.79
C GLY A 17 6.08 -12.56 3.50
N CYS A 18 5.46 -12.38 2.34
CA CYS A 18 6.08 -12.64 1.04
C CYS A 18 7.21 -11.66 0.68
N GLY A 19 7.30 -10.52 1.38
CA GLY A 19 8.31 -9.48 1.15
C GLY A 19 8.26 -8.83 -0.23
N ALA A 20 7.18 -9.04 -1.00
CA ALA A 20 7.09 -8.56 -2.37
C ALA A 20 6.85 -7.05 -2.48
N ILE A 21 6.26 -6.42 -1.44
CA ILE A 21 5.95 -5.00 -1.43
C ILE A 21 6.66 -4.36 -0.24
N THR A 22 7.64 -3.52 -0.54
CA THR A 22 8.49 -2.85 0.46
C THR A 22 8.57 -1.34 0.24
N GLU A 23 7.84 -0.80 -0.73
CA GLU A 23 7.93 0.60 -1.13
C GLU A 23 6.75 1.44 -0.60
N TRP A 24 7.08 2.60 -0.04
CA TRP A 24 6.10 3.59 0.43
C TRP A 24 5.60 4.42 -0.77
N LEU A 25 4.28 4.38 -0.98
CA LEU A 25 3.59 5.10 -2.06
C LEU A 25 2.98 6.39 -1.52
N ARG A 26 2.95 7.44 -2.34
CA ARG A 26 2.37 8.75 -1.97
C ARG A 26 0.86 8.85 -2.21
N SER A 27 0.25 7.79 -2.73
CA SER A 27 -1.18 7.76 -3.02
C SER A 27 -1.80 6.56 -2.32
N LYS A 28 -2.81 6.84 -1.47
CA LYS A 28 -3.62 5.82 -0.80
C LYS A 28 -4.24 4.87 -1.81
N LYS A 29 -4.77 5.42 -2.91
CA LYS A 29 -5.38 4.66 -3.99
C LYS A 29 -4.36 3.73 -4.65
N ALA A 30 -3.18 4.24 -5.00
CA ALA A 30 -2.13 3.41 -5.58
C ALA A 30 -1.72 2.27 -4.63
N ALA A 31 -1.60 2.54 -3.33
CA ALA A 31 -1.27 1.52 -2.35
C ALA A 31 -2.34 0.44 -2.21
N HIS A 32 -3.62 0.82 -2.22
CA HIS A 32 -4.73 -0.14 -2.26
C HIS A 32 -4.78 -0.93 -3.56
N ASP A 33 -4.55 -0.29 -4.71
CA ASP A 33 -4.55 -0.96 -6.01
C ASP A 33 -3.41 -2.02 -6.07
N VAL A 34 -2.22 -1.71 -5.53
CA VAL A 34 -1.08 -2.65 -5.43
C VAL A 34 -1.36 -3.79 -4.45
N ALA A 35 -1.90 -3.50 -3.26
CA ALA A 35 -2.31 -4.52 -2.28
C ALA A 35 -3.32 -5.49 -2.90
N HIS A 36 -4.38 -4.96 -3.52
CA HIS A 36 -5.43 -5.78 -4.13
C HIS A 36 -4.92 -6.59 -5.33
N ALA A 37 -4.05 -6.01 -6.16
CA ALA A 37 -3.41 -6.74 -7.25
C ALA A 37 -2.55 -7.90 -6.73
N HIS A 38 -1.80 -7.68 -5.64
CA HIS A 38 -0.99 -8.72 -5.01
C HIS A 38 -1.85 -9.83 -4.41
N ASP A 39 -2.92 -9.46 -3.69
CA ASP A 39 -3.87 -10.41 -3.09
C ASP A 39 -4.55 -11.25 -4.17
N ALA A 40 -4.91 -10.65 -5.32
CA ALA A 40 -5.51 -11.36 -6.45
C ALA A 40 -4.51 -12.27 -7.19
N ASP A 41 -3.26 -11.85 -7.36
CA ASP A 41 -2.22 -12.62 -8.08
C ASP A 41 -1.69 -13.80 -7.25
N ARG A 42 -1.48 -13.58 -5.95
CA ARG A 42 -0.84 -14.55 -5.05
C ARG A 42 -1.81 -15.30 -4.16
N GLY A 43 -3.03 -14.80 -3.98
CA GLY A 43 -3.97 -15.31 -2.98
C GLY A 43 -3.55 -14.97 -1.54
N HIS A 44 -2.74 -13.94 -1.35
CA HIS A 44 -2.31 -13.46 -0.04
C HIS A 44 -3.28 -12.41 0.52
N HIS A 45 -3.06 -12.04 1.79
CA HIS A 45 -3.65 -10.85 2.40
C HIS A 45 -2.61 -9.74 2.52
N SER A 46 -3.01 -8.55 2.09
CA SER A 46 -2.22 -7.34 2.21
C SER A 46 -2.99 -6.28 2.99
N VAL A 47 -2.28 -5.53 3.82
CA VAL A 47 -2.80 -4.38 4.57
C VAL A 47 -2.05 -3.12 4.14
N VAL A 48 -2.76 -2.01 4.01
CA VAL A 48 -2.11 -0.73 3.70
C VAL A 48 -1.84 0.01 5.01
N ARG A 49 -0.57 0.21 5.33
CA ARG A 49 -0.13 1.03 6.46
C ARG A 49 0.05 2.47 6.01
N GLU A 50 -0.46 3.41 6.79
CA GLU A 50 -0.25 4.85 6.54
C GLU A 50 0.67 5.47 7.59
N ARG A 51 1.55 6.37 7.17
CA ARG A 51 2.39 7.19 8.05
C ARG A 51 2.38 8.64 7.60
N MET A 52 2.48 9.58 8.54
CA MET A 52 2.79 10.96 8.20
C MET A 52 4.24 11.07 7.73
N ARG A 53 4.44 11.87 6.68
CA ARG A 53 5.74 12.25 6.16
C ARG A 53 6.29 13.35 7.08
N ALA A 54 7.40 13.06 7.76
CA ALA A 54 8.06 13.98 8.68
C ALA A 54 8.91 15.03 7.95
#